data_AF-A0A9P1HQ99-F1
#
_entry.id   AF-A0A9P1HQ99-F1
#
_cell.length_a   1.000
_cell.length_b   1.000
_cell.length_c   1.000
_cell.angle_alpha   90.00
_cell.angle_beta   90.00
_cell.angle_gamma   90.00
#
_symmetry.space_group_name_H-M   'P 1'
#
loop_
_entity.id
_entity.type
_entity.pdbx_description
1 polymer ?
#
loop_
_entity_poly.entity_id
_entity_poly.type
_entity_poly.pdbx_seq_one_letter_code
_entity_poly.pdbx_strand_id
1 'polypeptide(L)'
;MGLTNLLENHFPQIEAKLEQNSVVVWRLPIEFSQSRFGGRQTPSNACTLIAISLAELIHRNSINISGNIRYLFNCFRGSHRLKNEFSKDGGLLNFCPLLLSNYIKAIINGNRSHEVALDMRRRSNPSDSVDPYFTIPDALIAVNNPFREIDFCSIVGPIRTHLPSYLRCVIHHPQLAHEEKIYIIMIAFQRSVLFVYERSFHTITLIDTHLHGSSHGGLVASCNMTDVRNFSKWVSHNVFQESLYYHEQDEFQAEFELSVLSFCGEIKSSDCISTKLRQWTPKNFSIFPELNSSSDSSCGESPEKVYSTSNLRNISLLTTGSKRSLEPLRTSSSSCDISEKRLRF
;
A
#
# COMPACT_ATOMS: atom_id res chain seq x y z
N MET A 1 6.46 -38.16 8.39
CA MET A 1 5.76 -36.99 8.98
C MET A 1 5.35 -36.07 7.84
N GLY A 2 4.07 -35.72 7.72
CA GLY A 2 3.62 -34.80 6.69
C GLY A 2 4.08 -33.36 6.97
N LEU A 3 4.31 -32.58 5.92
CA LEU A 3 4.73 -31.17 6.00
C LEU A 3 3.83 -30.34 6.94
N THR A 4 2.54 -30.69 7.01
CA THR A 4 1.52 -30.11 7.90
C THR A 4 1.87 -30.26 9.38
N ASN A 5 2.30 -31.44 9.84
CA ASN A 5 2.65 -31.67 11.25
C ASN A 5 3.95 -30.96 11.67
N LEU A 6 4.81 -30.62 10.72
CA LEU A 6 6.07 -29.90 10.95
C LEU A 6 5.82 -28.38 11.01
N LEU A 7 4.81 -27.90 10.30
CA LEU A 7 4.35 -26.51 10.38
C LEU A 7 3.61 -26.25 11.70
N GLU A 8 2.75 -27.15 12.17
CA GLU A 8 1.97 -26.93 13.40
C GLU A 8 2.78 -26.93 14.70
N ASN A 9 3.88 -27.70 14.78
CA ASN A 9 4.68 -27.82 16.01
C ASN A 9 5.85 -26.83 16.11
N HIS A 10 6.20 -26.12 15.04
CA HIS A 10 7.36 -25.22 15.01
C HIS A 10 7.03 -23.79 14.55
N PHE A 11 5.82 -23.53 14.06
CA PHE A 11 5.41 -22.15 13.81
C PHE A 11 4.84 -21.51 15.08
N PRO A 12 5.17 -20.23 15.34
CA PRO A 12 4.54 -19.48 16.40
C PRO A 12 3.02 -19.47 16.17
N GLN A 13 2.25 -19.68 17.24
CA GLN A 13 0.81 -19.44 17.18
C GLN A 13 0.58 -17.94 17.03
N ILE A 14 0.22 -17.54 15.81
CA ILE A 14 -0.09 -16.14 15.49
C ILE A 14 -1.59 -15.97 15.62
N GLU A 15 -2.00 -15.43 16.75
CA GLU A 15 -3.39 -15.19 17.09
C GLU A 15 -3.83 -13.79 16.64
N ALA A 16 -5.09 -13.71 16.21
CA ALA A 16 -5.70 -12.44 15.86
C ALA A 16 -6.14 -11.69 17.13
N LYS A 17 -5.96 -10.37 17.13
CA LYS A 17 -6.54 -9.47 18.13
C LYS A 17 -7.53 -8.54 17.47
N LEU A 18 -8.66 -8.29 18.15
CA LEU A 18 -9.60 -7.25 17.73
C LEU A 18 -9.15 -5.92 18.35
N GLU A 19 -8.66 -5.02 17.51
CA GLU A 19 -8.27 -3.67 17.88
C GLU A 19 -9.34 -2.66 17.40
N GLN A 20 -9.57 -1.60 18.19
CA GLN A 20 -10.55 -0.54 17.88
C GLN A 20 -11.95 -1.07 17.48
N ASN A 21 -12.39 -2.16 18.10
CA ASN A 21 -13.70 -2.82 17.94
C ASN A 21 -14.07 -3.29 16.52
N SER A 22 -13.19 -3.13 15.53
CA SER A 22 -13.52 -3.34 14.11
C SER A 22 -12.33 -3.77 13.25
N VAL A 23 -11.11 -3.79 13.79
CA VAL A 23 -9.89 -4.15 13.07
C VAL A 23 -9.34 -5.45 13.63
N VAL A 24 -9.27 -6.49 12.81
CA VAL A 24 -8.67 -7.77 13.18
C VAL A 24 -7.22 -7.76 12.76
N VAL A 25 -6.31 -7.92 13.73
CA VAL A 25 -4.86 -7.74 13.56
C VAL A 25 -4.12 -9.01 13.94
N TRP A 26 -3.26 -9.48 13.05
CA TRP A 26 -2.21 -10.46 13.33
C TRP A 26 -0.87 -9.74 13.36
N ARG A 27 -0.23 -9.72 14.51
CA ARG A 27 1.14 -9.21 14.65
C ARG A 27 2.09 -10.40 14.62
N LEU A 28 3.01 -10.39 13.67
CA LEU A 28 3.96 -11.48 13.50
C LEU A 28 5.13 -11.30 14.50
N PRO A 29 5.81 -12.39 14.90
CA PRO A 29 7.02 -12.28 15.71
C PRO A 29 8.11 -11.47 15.01
N ILE A 30 9.06 -10.92 15.78
CA ILE A 30 10.06 -9.97 15.30
C ILE A 30 10.91 -10.50 14.13
N GLU A 31 11.12 -11.82 14.09
CA GLU A 31 11.84 -12.53 13.04
C GLU A 31 11.09 -12.49 11.70
N PHE A 32 9.78 -12.27 11.69
CA PHE A 32 8.94 -12.20 10.49
C PHE A 32 8.78 -10.76 9.97
N SER A 33 9.90 -10.07 9.84
CA SER A 33 9.99 -8.76 9.19
C SER A 33 11.03 -8.77 8.08
N GLN A 34 10.91 -7.85 7.12
CA GLN A 34 11.81 -7.77 5.97
C GLN A 34 13.29 -7.58 6.34
N SER A 35 13.56 -6.99 7.51
CA SER A 35 14.91 -6.69 8.00
C SER A 35 15.49 -7.76 8.92
N ARG A 36 14.69 -8.73 9.39
CA ARG A 36 15.14 -9.78 10.35
C ARG A 36 14.99 -11.20 9.82
N PHE A 37 14.08 -11.43 8.88
CA PHE A 37 13.80 -12.77 8.39
C PHE A 37 15.05 -13.45 7.82
N GLY A 38 15.22 -14.73 8.14
CA GLY A 38 16.40 -15.51 7.74
C GLY A 38 17.70 -15.10 8.45
N GLY A 39 17.62 -14.44 9.60
CA GLY A 39 18.79 -14.03 10.38
C GLY A 39 19.49 -12.76 9.88
N ARG A 40 18.81 -11.97 9.02
CA ARG A 40 19.33 -10.70 8.51
C ARG A 40 19.63 -9.74 9.67
N GLN A 41 20.80 -9.11 9.61
CA GLN A 41 21.25 -8.12 10.58
C GLN A 41 21.26 -6.69 10.01
N THR A 42 21.13 -6.57 8.69
CA THR A 42 21.10 -5.28 7.99
C THR A 42 19.66 -4.85 7.72
N PRO A 43 19.34 -3.55 7.84
CA PRO A 43 18.05 -3.01 7.40
C PRO A 43 17.75 -3.38 5.94
N SER A 44 16.47 -3.53 5.61
CA SER A 44 16.00 -3.75 4.24
C SER A 44 15.16 -2.57 3.76
N ASN A 45 15.45 -2.09 2.56
CA ASN A 45 14.70 -1.05 1.83
C ASN A 45 13.89 -1.67 0.67
N ALA A 46 13.59 -2.97 0.74
CA ALA A 46 12.94 -3.73 -0.34
C ALA A 46 11.40 -3.73 -0.28
N CYS A 47 10.77 -2.94 0.59
CA CYS A 47 9.34 -3.03 0.90
C CYS A 47 8.43 -2.91 -0.33
N THR A 48 8.73 -2.02 -1.29
CA THR A 48 7.94 -1.89 -2.53
C THR A 48 7.99 -3.19 -3.36
N LEU A 49 9.18 -3.78 -3.53
CA LEU A 49 9.34 -5.04 -4.27
C LEU A 49 8.67 -6.22 -3.54
N ILE A 50 8.75 -6.23 -2.20
CA ILE A 50 8.08 -7.23 -1.36
C ILE A 50 6.57 -7.11 -1.50
N ALA A 51 6.00 -5.90 -1.46
CA ALA A 51 4.57 -5.66 -1.61
C ALA A 51 4.05 -6.15 -2.97
N ILE A 52 4.75 -5.87 -4.06
CA ILE A 52 4.39 -6.36 -5.41
C ILE A 52 4.52 -7.89 -5.48
N SER A 53 5.62 -8.45 -4.98
CA SER A 53 5.83 -9.90 -4.94
C SER A 53 4.73 -10.61 -4.13
N LEU A 54 4.29 -10.01 -3.02
CA LEU A 54 3.22 -10.53 -2.21
C LEU A 54 1.87 -10.46 -2.92
N ALA A 55 1.57 -9.35 -3.61
CA ALA A 55 0.38 -9.23 -4.44
C ALA A 55 0.33 -10.33 -5.50
N GLU A 56 1.46 -10.62 -6.15
CA GLU A 56 1.58 -11.69 -7.16
C GLU A 56 1.30 -13.06 -6.55
N LEU A 57 1.93 -13.36 -5.43
CA LEU A 57 1.75 -14.63 -4.75
C LEU A 57 0.32 -14.82 -4.24
N ILE A 58 -0.33 -13.77 -3.73
CA ILE A 58 -1.75 -13.81 -3.33
C ILE A 58 -2.64 -14.06 -4.55
N HIS A 59 -2.37 -13.37 -5.66
CA HIS A 59 -3.14 -13.50 -6.90
C HIS A 59 -3.00 -14.91 -7.48
N ARG A 60 -1.77 -15.36 -7.76
CA ARG A 60 -1.49 -16.67 -8.37
C ARG A 60 -1.97 -17.85 -7.54
N ASN A 61 -1.91 -17.75 -6.22
CA ASN A 61 -2.37 -18.84 -5.36
C ASN A 61 -3.86 -18.70 -4.95
N SER A 62 -4.60 -17.73 -5.50
CA SER A 62 -6.01 -17.48 -5.17
C SER A 62 -6.28 -17.43 -3.66
N ILE A 63 -5.37 -16.81 -2.90
CA ILE A 63 -5.43 -16.81 -1.43
C ILE A 63 -6.62 -15.96 -1.00
N ASN A 64 -7.52 -16.52 -0.21
CA ASN A 64 -8.58 -15.76 0.45
C ASN A 64 -8.10 -15.36 1.85
N ILE A 65 -7.88 -14.06 2.06
CA ILE A 65 -7.30 -13.56 3.31
C ILE A 65 -8.39 -13.49 4.39
N SER A 66 -9.59 -13.07 4.00
CA SER A 66 -10.69 -12.72 4.90
C SER A 66 -11.67 -13.87 5.18
N GLY A 67 -11.41 -15.06 4.66
CA GLY A 67 -12.35 -16.19 4.71
C GLY A 67 -12.87 -16.50 6.12
N ASN A 68 -11.97 -16.47 7.12
CA ASN A 68 -12.31 -16.76 8.52
C ASN A 68 -12.80 -15.52 9.30
N ILE A 69 -12.61 -14.31 8.77
CA ILE A 69 -12.95 -13.05 9.45
C ILE A 69 -14.44 -12.71 9.29
N ARG A 70 -15.06 -13.16 8.19
CA ARG A 70 -16.47 -12.88 7.89
C ARG A 70 -17.41 -13.27 9.03
N TYR A 71 -17.17 -14.44 9.64
CA TYR A 71 -17.98 -14.92 10.75
C TYR A 71 -17.91 -13.95 11.94
N LEU A 72 -16.71 -13.46 12.26
CA LEU A 72 -16.53 -12.48 13.33
C LEU A 72 -17.26 -11.17 13.08
N PHE A 73 -17.11 -10.58 11.89
CA PHE A 73 -17.78 -9.31 11.59
C PHE A 73 -19.31 -9.43 11.65
N ASN A 74 -19.86 -10.58 11.24
CA ASN A 74 -21.29 -10.85 11.37
C ASN A 74 -21.71 -11.01 12.84
N CYS A 75 -20.96 -11.74 13.66
CA CYS A 75 -21.23 -11.91 15.09
C CYS A 75 -21.13 -10.57 15.87
N PHE A 76 -20.19 -9.71 15.49
CA PHE A 76 -19.94 -8.44 16.15
C PHE A 76 -20.97 -7.36 15.83
N ARG A 77 -21.72 -7.47 14.72
CA ARG A 77 -22.81 -6.52 14.38
C ARG A 77 -24.01 -6.62 15.33
N GLY A 78 -24.18 -7.73 16.07
CA GLY A 78 -25.33 -7.94 16.96
C GLY A 78 -25.03 -8.01 18.45
N SER A 79 -23.76 -8.06 18.88
CA SER A 79 -23.42 -8.31 20.30
C SER A 79 -22.17 -7.56 20.77
N HIS A 80 -22.38 -6.56 21.62
CA HIS A 80 -21.29 -5.90 22.37
C HIS A 80 -20.56 -6.86 23.32
N ARG A 81 -21.25 -7.88 23.81
CA ARG A 81 -20.68 -8.88 24.72
C ARG A 81 -19.63 -9.75 24.03
N LEU A 82 -19.90 -10.22 22.81
CA LEU A 82 -18.95 -11.02 22.02
C LEU A 82 -17.71 -10.24 21.61
N LYS A 83 -17.84 -8.93 21.34
CA LYS A 83 -16.68 -8.04 21.11
C LYS A 83 -15.75 -8.00 22.32
N ASN A 84 -16.34 -7.83 23.52
CA ASN A 84 -15.56 -7.76 24.75
C ASN A 84 -14.91 -9.09 25.12
N GLU A 85 -15.58 -10.22 24.84
CA GLU A 85 -15.02 -11.56 25.06
C GLU A 85 -13.87 -11.86 24.08
N PHE A 86 -14.02 -11.54 22.79
CA PHE A 86 -12.95 -11.71 21.79
C PHE A 86 -11.72 -10.82 22.09
N SER A 87 -11.94 -9.60 22.56
CA SER A 87 -10.86 -8.69 22.95
C SER A 87 -10.13 -9.10 24.24
N LYS A 88 -10.77 -9.90 25.11
CA LYS A 88 -10.19 -10.36 26.39
C LYS A 88 -9.41 -11.66 26.24
N ASP A 89 -9.92 -12.60 25.45
CA ASP A 89 -9.38 -13.97 25.42
C ASP A 89 -8.48 -14.25 24.21
N GLY A 90 -8.33 -13.30 23.27
CA GLY A 90 -7.59 -13.53 22.03
C GLY A 90 -8.30 -14.58 21.20
N GLY A 91 -9.19 -14.18 20.30
CA GLY A 91 -9.94 -15.17 19.56
C GLY A 91 -9.04 -16.10 18.76
N LEU A 92 -9.41 -17.39 18.74
CA LEU A 92 -8.76 -18.53 18.07
C LEU A 92 -8.66 -18.43 16.53
N LEU A 93 -8.64 -17.22 15.97
CA LEU A 93 -8.37 -17.01 14.57
C LEU A 93 -6.88 -17.15 14.30
N ASN A 94 -6.48 -18.39 14.03
CA ASN A 94 -5.16 -18.72 13.55
C ASN A 94 -4.88 -18.00 12.23
N PHE A 95 -3.68 -17.44 12.12
CA PHE A 95 -3.20 -16.86 10.88
C PHE A 95 -3.15 -17.90 9.76
N CYS A 96 -3.63 -17.52 8.57
CA CYS A 96 -3.72 -18.43 7.42
C CYS A 96 -2.31 -18.96 7.05
N PRO A 97 -2.05 -20.28 7.14
CA PRO A 97 -0.71 -20.83 6.86
C PRO A 97 -0.26 -20.58 5.41
N LEU A 98 -1.21 -20.59 4.47
CA LEU A 98 -0.92 -20.29 3.07
C LEU A 98 -0.52 -18.81 2.88
N LEU A 99 -1.17 -17.89 3.58
CA LEU A 99 -0.77 -16.48 3.58
C LEU A 99 0.62 -16.30 4.20
N LEU A 100 0.90 -16.98 5.32
CA LEU A 100 2.21 -16.92 5.98
C LEU A 100 3.34 -17.42 5.08
N SER A 101 3.13 -18.57 4.43
CA SER A 101 4.10 -19.12 3.48
C SER A 101 4.39 -18.14 2.35
N ASN A 102 3.36 -17.49 1.80
CA ASN A 102 3.52 -16.51 0.71
C ASN A 102 4.10 -15.18 1.19
N TYR A 103 3.78 -14.74 2.40
CA TYR A 103 4.39 -13.59 3.06
C TYR A 103 5.90 -13.78 3.21
N ILE A 104 6.33 -14.94 3.71
CA ILE A 104 7.75 -15.30 3.85
C ILE A 104 8.44 -15.35 2.48
N LYS A 105 7.82 -16.01 1.49
CA LYS A 105 8.34 -16.07 0.12
C LYS A 105 8.49 -14.68 -0.48
N ALA A 106 7.53 -13.78 -0.26
CA ALA A 106 7.60 -12.40 -0.73
C ALA A 106 8.78 -11.64 -0.10
N ILE A 107 9.03 -11.80 1.21
CA ILE A 107 10.18 -11.20 1.88
C ILE A 107 11.50 -11.69 1.26
N ILE A 108 11.64 -13.00 1.06
CA ILE A 108 12.84 -13.60 0.48
C ILE A 108 13.05 -13.10 -0.96
N ASN A 109 12.01 -13.19 -1.79
CA ASN A 109 12.09 -12.84 -3.21
C ASN A 109 12.27 -11.33 -3.41
N GLY A 110 11.58 -10.50 -2.64
CA GLY A 110 11.68 -9.05 -2.73
C GLY A 110 13.05 -8.52 -2.30
N ASN A 111 13.61 -9.04 -1.19
CA ASN A 111 14.98 -8.70 -0.78
C ASN A 111 16.01 -9.11 -1.85
N ARG A 112 15.89 -10.32 -2.40
CA ARG A 112 16.79 -10.79 -3.46
C ARG A 112 16.69 -9.92 -4.71
N SER A 113 15.47 -9.60 -5.14
CA SER A 113 15.24 -8.77 -6.34
C SER A 113 15.76 -7.35 -6.13
N HIS A 114 15.66 -6.81 -4.91
CA HIS A 114 16.20 -5.52 -4.54
C HIS A 114 17.73 -5.49 -4.60
N GLU A 115 18.39 -6.50 -4.04
CA GLU A 115 19.85 -6.63 -4.12
C GLU A 115 20.35 -6.69 -5.57
N VAL A 116 19.68 -7.48 -6.42
CA VAL A 116 19.99 -7.58 -7.86
C VAL A 116 19.77 -6.23 -8.56
N ALA A 117 18.65 -5.57 -8.31
CA ALA A 117 18.32 -4.30 -8.95
C ALA A 117 19.28 -3.16 -8.53
N LEU A 118 19.70 -3.13 -7.26
CA LEU A 118 20.71 -2.17 -6.80
C LEU A 118 22.08 -2.43 -7.43
N ASP A 119 22.49 -3.69 -7.57
CA ASP A 119 23.72 -4.04 -8.25
C ASP A 119 23.71 -3.61 -9.72
N MET A 120 22.58 -3.79 -10.42
CA MET A 120 22.39 -3.27 -11.78
C MET A 120 22.47 -1.73 -11.84
N ARG A 121 21.86 -1.01 -10.88
CA ARG A 121 21.94 0.46 -10.80
C ARG A 121 23.38 0.93 -10.59
N ARG A 122 24.14 0.28 -9.70
CA ARG A 122 25.56 0.61 -9.43
C ARG A 122 26.45 0.40 -10.65
N ARG A 123 26.23 -0.68 -11.40
CA ARG A 123 26.98 -0.94 -12.65
C ARG A 123 26.67 0.09 -13.74
N SER A 124 25.43 0.59 -13.76
CA SER A 124 24.97 1.56 -14.77
C SER A 124 25.36 3.00 -14.42
N ASN A 125 25.47 3.33 -13.13
CA ASN A 125 25.90 4.63 -12.64
C ASN A 125 26.94 4.44 -11.52
N PRO A 126 28.25 4.42 -11.85
CA PRO A 126 29.33 4.20 -10.88
C PRO A 126 29.56 5.38 -9.92
N SER A 127 28.86 6.50 -10.10
CA SER A 127 28.94 7.65 -9.18
C SER A 127 28.34 7.30 -7.81
N ASP A 128 28.99 7.77 -6.75
CA ASP A 128 28.58 7.47 -5.37
C ASP A 128 27.15 7.93 -5.04
N SER A 129 26.47 7.08 -4.26
CA SER A 129 25.07 7.10 -3.81
C SER A 129 24.01 6.67 -4.84
N VAL A 130 23.80 5.35 -4.94
CA VAL A 130 22.57 4.80 -5.54
C VAL A 130 21.45 4.89 -4.51
N ASP A 131 20.36 5.57 -4.87
CA ASP A 131 19.14 5.61 -4.07
C ASP A 131 18.65 4.17 -3.81
N PRO A 132 18.57 3.74 -2.53
CA PRO A 132 18.14 2.39 -2.18
C PRO A 132 16.62 2.20 -2.33
N TYR A 133 15.84 3.27 -2.52
CA TYR A 133 14.40 3.21 -2.65
C TYR A 133 13.95 3.00 -4.10
N PHE A 134 12.76 2.41 -4.23
CA PHE A 134 12.15 2.13 -5.52
C PHE A 134 10.77 2.76 -5.57
N THR A 135 10.55 3.58 -6.60
CA THR A 135 9.20 3.93 -7.02
C THR A 135 8.45 2.67 -7.46
N ILE A 136 7.13 2.70 -7.49
CA ILE A 136 6.34 1.53 -7.92
C ILE A 136 6.68 1.09 -9.35
N PRO A 137 6.80 1.98 -10.35
CA PRO A 137 7.28 1.59 -11.68
C PRO A 137 8.65 0.92 -11.69
N ASP A 138 9.63 1.45 -10.95
CA ASP A 138 10.95 0.81 -10.87
C ASP A 138 10.88 -0.58 -10.24
N ALA A 139 10.08 -0.72 -9.18
CA ALA A 139 9.88 -1.98 -8.48
C ALA A 139 9.16 -3.00 -9.36
N LEU A 140 8.16 -2.58 -10.14
CA LEU A 140 7.46 -3.43 -11.12
C LEU A 140 8.45 -3.97 -12.16
N ILE A 141 9.33 -3.13 -12.70
CA ILE A 141 10.39 -3.56 -13.62
C ILE A 141 11.32 -4.57 -12.94
N ALA A 142 11.76 -4.28 -11.71
CA ALA A 142 12.69 -5.13 -10.96
C ALA A 142 12.12 -6.53 -10.65
N VAL A 143 10.80 -6.68 -10.56
CA VAL A 143 10.13 -7.98 -10.33
C VAL A 143 9.55 -8.60 -11.60
N ASN A 144 9.93 -8.13 -12.79
CA ASN A 144 9.49 -8.62 -14.11
C ASN A 144 8.02 -8.34 -14.45
N ASN A 145 7.49 -7.19 -14.01
CA ASN A 145 6.16 -6.67 -14.37
C ASN A 145 5.00 -7.68 -14.24
N PRO A 146 4.83 -8.36 -13.09
CA PRO A 146 3.68 -9.27 -12.89
C PRO A 146 2.36 -8.48 -12.81
N PHE A 147 2.43 -7.21 -12.46
CA PHE A 147 1.34 -6.26 -12.47
C PHE A 147 1.67 -5.06 -13.35
N ARG A 148 0.61 -4.31 -13.65
CA ARG A 148 0.67 -2.96 -14.19
C ARG A 148 0.02 -2.01 -13.19
N GLU A 149 0.64 -0.86 -12.97
CA GLU A 149 0.00 0.29 -12.33
C GLU A 149 -1.04 0.87 -13.29
N ILE A 150 -2.32 0.81 -12.90
CA ILE A 150 -3.44 1.26 -13.75
C ILE A 150 -3.90 2.68 -13.40
N ASP A 151 -3.64 3.13 -12.19
CA ASP A 151 -3.80 4.52 -11.78
C ASP A 151 -2.96 4.81 -10.52
N PHE A 152 -2.63 6.07 -10.32
CA PHE A 152 -1.82 6.57 -9.22
C PHE A 152 -2.33 7.93 -8.74
N CYS A 153 -2.27 8.19 -7.45
CA CYS A 153 -2.39 9.55 -6.93
C CYS A 153 -1.42 9.81 -5.78
N SER A 154 -0.98 11.06 -5.68
CA SER A 154 -0.37 11.57 -4.45
C SER A 154 -1.38 12.42 -3.69
N ILE A 155 -1.40 12.25 -2.37
CA ILE A 155 -2.41 12.80 -1.48
C ILE A 155 -1.71 13.59 -0.40
N VAL A 156 -1.98 14.89 -0.38
CA VAL A 156 -1.57 15.79 0.69
C VAL A 156 -2.64 15.80 1.78
N GLY A 157 -2.23 15.51 3.00
CA GLY A 157 -3.04 15.54 4.21
C GLY A 157 -2.94 14.25 5.04
N PRO A 158 -3.55 14.24 6.23
CA PRO A 158 -3.44 13.12 7.16
C PRO A 158 -4.03 11.80 6.59
N ILE A 159 -3.29 10.70 6.71
CA ILE A 159 -3.75 9.35 6.31
C ILE A 159 -5.12 9.03 6.93
N ARG A 160 -5.31 9.36 8.22
CA ARG A 160 -6.55 9.09 8.97
C ARG A 160 -7.81 9.77 8.38
N THR A 161 -7.65 10.91 7.70
CA THR A 161 -8.76 11.68 7.13
C THR A 161 -8.99 11.35 5.67
N HIS A 162 -7.92 11.23 4.87
CA HIS A 162 -8.02 11.08 3.42
C HIS A 162 -8.10 9.63 2.94
N LEU A 163 -7.35 8.69 3.54
CA LEU A 163 -7.34 7.29 3.11
C LEU A 163 -8.76 6.67 2.94
N PRO A 164 -9.75 6.92 3.83
CA PRO A 164 -11.09 6.36 3.68
C PRO A 164 -11.82 6.75 2.38
N SER A 165 -11.64 7.97 1.88
CA SER A 165 -12.34 8.43 0.66
C SER A 165 -11.68 7.83 -0.57
N TYR A 166 -10.35 7.88 -0.65
CA TYR A 166 -9.60 7.33 -1.77
C TYR A 166 -9.77 5.81 -1.92
N LEU A 167 -9.75 5.05 -0.82
CA LEU A 167 -10.05 3.61 -0.87
C LEU A 167 -11.47 3.34 -1.39
N ARG A 168 -12.46 4.14 -1.00
CA ARG A 168 -13.83 4.02 -1.52
C ARG A 168 -13.90 4.34 -3.02
N CYS A 169 -13.21 5.38 -3.48
CA CYS A 169 -13.14 5.72 -4.90
C CYS A 169 -12.65 4.53 -5.72
N VAL A 170 -11.56 3.89 -5.31
CA VAL A 170 -11.02 2.71 -5.98
C VAL A 170 -12.00 1.54 -5.95
N ILE A 171 -12.52 1.18 -4.77
CA ILE A 171 -13.34 -0.03 -4.57
C ILE A 171 -14.68 0.04 -5.31
N HIS A 172 -15.28 1.24 -5.38
CA HIS A 172 -16.55 1.48 -6.05
C HIS A 172 -16.39 1.90 -7.51
N HIS A 173 -15.16 1.98 -8.02
CA HIS A 173 -14.93 2.38 -9.41
C HIS A 173 -15.57 1.39 -10.39
N PRO A 174 -16.42 1.84 -11.34
CA PRO A 174 -17.15 0.94 -12.24
C PRO A 174 -16.27 -0.01 -13.04
N GLN A 175 -15.05 0.43 -13.40
CA GLN A 175 -14.14 -0.41 -14.17
C GLN A 175 -13.50 -1.55 -13.37
N LEU A 176 -13.52 -1.45 -12.04
CA LEU A 176 -13.04 -2.50 -11.13
C LEU A 176 -14.18 -3.33 -10.55
N ALA A 177 -15.43 -3.10 -10.98
CA ALA A 177 -16.62 -3.74 -10.41
C ALA A 177 -16.61 -5.28 -10.53
N HIS A 178 -15.93 -5.82 -11.53
CA HIS A 178 -15.80 -7.26 -11.75
C HIS A 178 -14.56 -7.89 -11.11
N GLU A 179 -13.67 -7.07 -10.54
CA GLU A 179 -12.48 -7.58 -9.87
C GLU A 179 -12.89 -8.15 -8.50
N GLU A 180 -12.65 -9.44 -8.31
CA GLU A 180 -12.85 -10.12 -7.02
C GLU A 180 -11.85 -9.62 -5.97
N LYS A 181 -10.64 -9.27 -6.41
CA LYS A 181 -9.58 -8.69 -5.59
C LYS A 181 -9.02 -7.44 -6.25
N ILE A 182 -8.89 -6.37 -5.47
CA ILE A 182 -8.22 -5.15 -5.90
C ILE A 182 -6.94 -4.98 -5.06
N TYR A 183 -5.82 -4.77 -5.73
CA TYR A 183 -4.51 -4.60 -5.11
C TYR A 183 -4.13 -3.13 -5.16
N ILE A 184 -3.80 -2.56 -4.01
CA ILE A 184 -3.41 -1.15 -3.88
C ILE A 184 -2.12 -1.11 -3.08
N ILE A 185 -1.09 -0.46 -3.59
CA ILE A 185 0.12 -0.16 -2.80
C ILE A 185 0.02 1.25 -2.28
N MET A 186 0.30 1.44 -1.00
CA MET A 186 0.45 2.76 -0.40
C MET A 186 1.91 3.00 -0.03
N ILE A 187 2.45 4.16 -0.39
CA ILE A 187 3.76 4.63 0.05
C ILE A 187 3.57 5.83 0.96
N ALA A 188 4.13 5.77 2.17
CA ALA A 188 4.23 6.91 3.07
C ALA A 188 5.51 6.79 3.89
N PHE A 189 6.22 7.91 4.11
CA PHE A 189 7.47 7.93 4.89
C PHE A 189 8.49 6.87 4.42
N GLN A 190 8.70 6.77 3.10
CA GLN A 190 9.59 5.78 2.46
C GLN A 190 9.26 4.31 2.75
N ARG A 191 8.05 4.02 3.27
CA ARG A 191 7.55 2.68 3.55
C ARG A 191 6.37 2.34 2.66
N SER A 192 6.43 1.17 2.05
CA SER A 192 5.38 0.63 1.20
C SER A 192 4.61 -0.47 1.91
N VAL A 193 3.28 -0.39 1.88
CA VAL A 193 2.38 -1.44 2.40
C VAL A 193 1.40 -1.88 1.32
N LEU A 194 0.96 -3.13 1.40
CA LEU A 194 -0.01 -3.71 0.46
C LEU A 194 -1.41 -3.68 1.06
N PHE A 195 -2.37 -3.08 0.36
CA PHE A 195 -3.79 -3.27 0.59
C PHE A 195 -4.37 -4.27 -0.42
N VAL A 196 -5.21 -5.18 0.07
CA VAL A 196 -6.00 -6.11 -0.72
C VAL A 196 -7.45 -5.97 -0.32
N TYR A 197 -8.30 -5.52 -1.24
CA TYR A 197 -9.75 -5.56 -1.07
C TYR A 197 -10.30 -6.87 -1.63
N GLU A 198 -11.13 -7.59 -0.85
CA GLU A 198 -11.80 -8.82 -1.29
C GLU A 198 -13.32 -8.60 -1.36
N ARG A 199 -13.85 -8.60 -2.59
CA ARG A 199 -15.25 -8.24 -2.87
C ARG A 199 -16.25 -9.21 -2.24
N SER A 200 -15.97 -10.52 -2.32
CA SER A 200 -16.80 -11.59 -1.74
C SER A 200 -17.03 -11.46 -0.23
N PHE A 201 -16.14 -10.76 0.47
CA PHE A 201 -16.19 -10.54 1.92
C PHE A 201 -16.47 -9.08 2.31
N HIS A 202 -16.42 -8.15 1.35
CA HIS A 202 -16.47 -6.71 1.59
C HIS A 202 -15.45 -6.28 2.66
N THR A 203 -14.25 -6.85 2.59
CA THR A 203 -13.16 -6.66 3.56
C THR A 203 -11.97 -6.03 2.85
N ILE A 204 -11.29 -5.13 3.54
CA ILE A 204 -9.99 -4.61 3.12
C ILE A 204 -8.94 -5.06 4.13
N THR A 205 -7.81 -5.56 3.61
CA THR A 205 -6.69 -6.04 4.39
C THR A 205 -5.43 -5.27 4.04
N LEU A 206 -4.77 -4.70 5.05
CA LEU A 206 -3.41 -4.17 4.97
C LEU A 206 -2.42 -5.27 5.37
N ILE A 207 -1.32 -5.38 4.62
CA ILE A 207 -0.18 -6.23 4.94
C ILE A 207 1.07 -5.35 4.96
N ASP A 208 1.75 -5.35 6.10
CA ASP A 208 3.00 -4.62 6.33
C ASP A 208 4.11 -5.61 6.70
N THR A 209 5.29 -5.43 6.10
CA THR A 209 6.48 -6.26 6.31
C THR A 209 7.55 -5.61 7.17
N HIS A 210 7.35 -4.37 7.60
CA HIS A 210 8.30 -3.64 8.44
C HIS A 210 8.31 -4.14 9.88
N LEU A 211 9.31 -3.69 10.65
CA LEU A 211 9.34 -3.87 12.10
C LEU A 211 8.43 -2.82 12.76
N HIS A 212 7.67 -3.24 13.76
CA HIS A 212 6.86 -2.33 14.56
C HIS A 212 7.37 -2.30 16.01
N GLY A 213 8.15 -1.26 16.33
CA GLY A 213 8.82 -1.12 17.63
C GLY A 213 9.90 -2.19 17.85
N SER A 214 10.11 -2.58 19.11
CA SER A 214 11.11 -3.56 19.52
C SER A 214 10.56 -4.97 19.74
N SER A 215 9.26 -5.18 19.57
CA SER A 215 8.57 -6.40 20.01
C SER A 215 7.84 -7.17 18.92
N HIS A 216 7.60 -6.56 17.75
CA HIS A 216 6.83 -7.19 16.68
C HIS A 216 7.51 -7.06 15.32
N GLY A 217 7.35 -8.09 14.50
CA GLY A 217 7.71 -8.11 13.09
C GLY A 217 6.66 -7.37 12.27
N GLY A 218 6.42 -7.85 11.05
CA GLY A 218 5.32 -7.31 10.24
C GLY A 218 3.95 -7.64 10.81
N LEU A 219 2.92 -7.15 10.14
CA LEU A 219 1.54 -7.33 10.55
C LEU A 219 0.59 -7.49 9.37
N VAL A 220 -0.57 -8.07 9.66
CA VAL A 220 -1.72 -8.11 8.76
C VAL A 220 -2.91 -7.58 9.53
N ALA A 221 -3.59 -6.58 8.98
CA ALA A 221 -4.74 -5.96 9.62
C ALA A 221 -5.91 -5.90 8.64
N SER A 222 -7.08 -6.36 9.06
CA SER A 222 -8.27 -6.45 8.20
C SER A 222 -9.47 -5.80 8.87
N CYS A 223 -10.29 -5.10 8.08
CA CYS A 223 -11.57 -4.56 8.54
C CYS A 223 -12.66 -4.76 7.49
N ASN A 224 -13.92 -4.77 7.91
CA ASN A 224 -15.01 -4.62 6.96
C ASN A 224 -14.94 -3.21 6.34
N MET A 225 -15.25 -3.08 5.05
CA MET A 225 -15.15 -1.81 4.35
C MET A 225 -16.17 -0.76 4.88
N THR A 226 -17.22 -1.17 5.58
CA THR A 226 -18.09 -0.22 6.32
C THR A 226 -17.34 0.52 7.42
N ASP A 227 -16.29 -0.09 7.98
CA ASP A 227 -15.50 0.44 9.10
C ASP A 227 -14.20 1.12 8.64
N VAL A 228 -14.02 1.38 7.33
CA VAL A 228 -12.78 1.91 6.76
C VAL A 228 -12.31 3.24 7.38
N ARG A 229 -13.23 4.05 7.93
CA ARG A 229 -12.87 5.27 8.67
C ARG A 229 -12.10 4.94 9.96
N ASN A 230 -12.59 3.97 10.73
CA ASN A 230 -11.90 3.50 11.94
C ASN A 230 -10.60 2.78 11.59
N PHE A 231 -10.62 1.98 10.53
CA PHE A 231 -9.41 1.33 10.02
C PHE A 231 -8.33 2.33 9.60
N SER A 232 -8.67 3.42 8.91
CA SER A 232 -7.68 4.43 8.51
C SER A 232 -7.09 5.18 9.72
N LYS A 233 -7.90 5.41 10.77
CA LYS A 233 -7.36 5.86 12.07
C LYS A 233 -6.39 4.83 12.64
N TRP A 234 -6.77 3.55 12.66
CA TRP A 234 -5.91 2.48 13.13
C TRP A 234 -4.58 2.43 12.38
N VAL A 235 -4.60 2.52 11.04
CA VAL A 235 -3.42 2.53 10.16
C VAL A 235 -2.49 3.69 10.53
N SER A 236 -3.02 4.90 10.67
CA SER A 236 -2.24 6.07 11.09
C SER A 236 -1.61 5.89 12.49
N HIS A 237 -2.27 5.25 13.44
CA HIS A 237 -1.75 5.07 14.81
C HIS A 237 -0.83 3.85 15.00
N ASN A 238 -0.90 2.84 14.13
CA ASN A 238 -0.19 1.57 14.35
C ASN A 238 0.84 1.24 13.28
N VAL A 239 0.66 1.78 12.07
CA VAL A 239 1.54 1.52 10.94
C VAL A 239 2.39 2.76 10.67
N PHE A 240 1.76 3.94 10.60
CA PHE A 240 2.43 5.21 10.28
C PHE A 240 2.34 6.21 11.42
N GLN A 241 2.85 5.86 12.61
CA GLN A 241 2.81 6.74 13.79
C GLN A 241 3.45 8.10 13.55
N GLU A 242 4.42 8.14 12.66
CA GLU A 242 5.10 9.33 12.14
C GLU A 242 4.09 10.37 11.62
N SER A 243 2.98 9.91 11.02
CA SER A 243 1.89 10.78 10.54
C SER A 243 1.18 11.55 11.64
N LEU A 244 1.31 11.15 12.91
CA LEU A 244 0.68 11.85 14.05
C LEU A 244 1.47 13.11 14.46
N TYR A 245 2.79 13.13 14.24
CA TYR A 245 3.64 14.26 14.66
C TYR A 245 3.49 15.48 13.73
N TYR A 246 3.20 15.26 12.44
CA TYR A 246 2.99 16.35 11.48
C TYR A 246 1.73 17.19 11.77
N HIS A 247 0.84 16.72 12.65
CA HIS A 247 -0.36 17.44 13.05
C HIS A 247 -0.08 18.61 14.01
N GLU A 248 1.09 18.65 14.66
CA GLU A 248 1.37 19.65 15.69
C GLU A 248 2.12 20.90 15.17
N GLN A 249 2.76 20.83 13.99
CA GLN A 249 3.54 21.96 13.47
C GLN A 249 3.36 22.31 11.98
N ASP A 250 2.86 21.41 11.12
CA ASP A 250 2.57 21.76 9.71
C ASP A 250 1.72 20.68 9.01
N GLU A 251 0.38 20.86 8.97
CA GLU A 251 -0.53 19.91 8.29
C GLU A 251 -0.24 19.75 6.79
N PHE A 252 0.52 20.68 6.19
CA PHE A 252 0.89 20.70 4.78
C PHE A 252 2.01 19.72 4.38
N GLN A 253 2.63 19.01 5.33
CA GLN A 253 3.76 18.11 5.04
C GLN A 253 3.43 16.62 5.04
N ALA A 254 2.26 16.20 5.54
CA ALA A 254 1.87 14.80 5.48
C ALA A 254 1.45 14.45 4.04
N GLU A 255 2.27 13.67 3.33
CA GLU A 255 1.97 13.19 1.98
C GLU A 255 2.05 11.67 1.94
N PHE A 256 1.15 11.05 1.19
CA PHE A 256 1.20 9.63 0.89
C PHE A 256 0.70 9.36 -0.53
N GLU A 257 1.20 8.28 -1.11
CA GLU A 257 0.89 7.87 -2.47
C GLU A 257 0.02 6.61 -2.46
N LEU A 258 -0.90 6.49 -3.42
CA LEU A 258 -1.67 5.27 -3.68
C LEU A 258 -1.55 4.88 -5.15
N SER A 259 -1.20 3.61 -5.38
CA SER A 259 -1.20 2.99 -6.71
C SER A 259 -2.16 1.82 -6.76
N VAL A 260 -3.01 1.79 -7.78
CA VAL A 260 -3.87 0.64 -8.06
C VAL A 260 -3.18 -0.27 -9.06
N LEU A 261 -3.12 -1.57 -8.76
CA LEU A 261 -2.45 -2.56 -9.59
C LEU A 261 -3.46 -3.51 -10.25
N SER A 262 -3.20 -3.85 -11.51
CA SER A 262 -3.90 -4.91 -12.24
C SER A 262 -2.91 -5.98 -12.69
N PHE A 263 -3.25 -7.25 -12.48
CA PHE A 263 -2.39 -8.37 -12.85
C PHE A 263 -2.28 -8.45 -14.38
N CYS A 264 -1.06 -8.50 -14.89
CA CYS A 264 -0.79 -8.63 -16.33
C CYS A 264 0.27 -9.69 -16.65
N GLY A 265 0.69 -10.47 -15.66
CA GLY A 265 1.62 -11.57 -15.84
C GLY A 265 1.03 -12.72 -16.64
N GLU A 266 1.90 -13.52 -17.26
CA GLU A 266 1.48 -14.75 -17.93
C GLU A 266 0.91 -15.75 -16.91
N ILE A 267 -0.25 -16.33 -17.25
CA ILE A 267 -0.89 -17.39 -16.46
C ILE A 267 -0.12 -18.69 -16.70
N LYS A 268 0.33 -19.30 -15.61
CA LYS A 268 1.08 -20.57 -15.63
C LYS A 268 0.17 -21.73 -15.25
N SER A 269 0.52 -22.93 -15.67
CA SER A 269 -0.20 -24.16 -15.30
C SER A 269 -0.20 -24.44 -13.79
N SER A 270 0.78 -23.89 -13.07
CA SER A 270 0.87 -23.97 -11.61
C SER A 270 -0.01 -22.96 -10.87
N ASP A 271 -0.63 -22.00 -11.58
CA ASP A 271 -1.44 -20.97 -10.94
C ASP A 271 -2.80 -21.54 -10.54
N CYS A 272 -3.27 -21.16 -9.36
CA CYS A 272 -4.58 -21.55 -8.82
C CYS A 272 -5.70 -20.59 -9.28
N ILE A 273 -5.48 -19.82 -10.35
CA ILE A 273 -6.42 -18.78 -10.80
C ILE A 273 -7.43 -19.38 -11.78
N SER A 274 -8.67 -18.90 -11.74
CA SER A 274 -9.69 -19.23 -12.73
C SER A 274 -9.30 -18.68 -14.11
N THR A 275 -9.42 -19.49 -15.16
CA THR A 275 -9.12 -19.13 -16.57
C THR A 275 -10.01 -18.02 -17.14
N LYS A 276 -10.98 -17.52 -16.38
CA LYS A 276 -11.86 -16.40 -16.76
C LYS A 276 -11.27 -15.02 -16.47
N LEU A 277 -9.97 -14.90 -16.20
CA LEU A 277 -9.33 -13.60 -16.04
C LEU A 277 -9.51 -12.76 -17.31
N ARG A 278 -10.14 -11.60 -17.15
CA ARG A 278 -10.16 -10.59 -18.21
C ARG A 278 -8.76 -10.04 -18.33
N GLN A 279 -8.19 -10.14 -19.53
CA GLN A 279 -6.99 -9.36 -19.85
C GLN A 279 -7.37 -7.88 -19.76
N TRP A 280 -6.73 -7.15 -18.84
CA TRP A 280 -7.00 -5.73 -18.68
C TRP A 280 -6.59 -4.98 -19.95
N THR A 281 -7.56 -4.32 -20.58
CA THR A 281 -7.30 -3.45 -21.73
C THR A 281 -7.14 -2.02 -21.21
N PRO A 282 -6.02 -1.35 -21.51
CA PRO A 282 -5.85 0.05 -21.14
C PRO A 282 -6.98 0.88 -21.73
N LYS A 283 -7.74 1.51 -20.84
CA LYS A 283 -8.69 2.57 -21.18
C LYS A 283 -8.17 3.84 -20.53
N ASN A 284 -8.35 4.98 -21.18
CA ASN A 284 -8.05 6.27 -20.56
C ASN A 284 -9.18 6.57 -19.55
N PHE A 285 -8.95 6.26 -18.27
CA PHE A 285 -9.81 6.64 -17.17
C PHE A 285 -8.97 6.95 -15.94
N SER A 286 -9.43 7.90 -15.14
CA SER A 286 -8.89 8.16 -13.81
C SER A 286 -9.79 7.46 -12.80
N ILE A 287 -9.20 6.62 -11.95
CA ILE A 287 -9.87 6.01 -10.79
C ILE A 287 -9.94 7.03 -9.66
N PHE A 288 -8.83 7.73 -9.43
CA PHE A 288 -8.75 8.76 -8.43
C PHE A 288 -9.39 10.06 -8.93
N PRO A 289 -10.06 10.81 -8.05
CA PRO A 289 -10.61 12.11 -8.44
C PRO A 289 -9.47 13.05 -8.86
N GLU A 290 -9.68 13.79 -9.96
CA GLU A 290 -8.77 14.88 -10.31
C GLU A 290 -8.76 15.91 -9.17
N LEU A 291 -7.56 16.33 -8.75
CA LEU A 291 -7.34 17.41 -7.79
C LEU A 291 -7.79 18.74 -8.41
N ASN A 292 -9.10 18.95 -8.54
CA ASN A 292 -9.63 20.24 -8.91
C ASN A 292 -9.44 21.19 -7.74
N SER A 293 -8.60 22.21 -7.94
CA SER A 293 -8.43 23.36 -7.06
C SER A 293 -9.68 24.24 -7.08
N SER A 294 -10.82 23.72 -6.65
CA SER A 294 -12.02 24.48 -6.32
C SER A 294 -13.11 23.49 -5.89
N SER A 295 -13.63 23.72 -4.69
CA SER A 295 -14.97 23.35 -4.22
C SER A 295 -15.87 22.69 -5.26
N ASP A 296 -16.10 21.39 -5.13
CA ASP A 296 -17.47 20.89 -5.18
C ASP A 296 -17.62 19.54 -4.47
N SER A 297 -18.31 19.62 -3.34
CA SER A 297 -18.87 18.51 -2.60
C SER A 297 -19.94 17.81 -3.43
N SER A 298 -19.64 16.63 -3.96
CA SER A 298 -20.67 15.67 -4.36
C SER A 298 -20.24 14.22 -4.09
N CYS A 299 -19.83 13.96 -2.85
CA CYS A 299 -20.11 12.69 -2.18
C CYS A 299 -20.74 13.07 -0.84
N GLY A 300 -22.04 12.88 -0.74
CA GLY A 300 -22.87 13.38 0.36
C GLY A 300 -22.36 12.95 1.72
N GLU A 301 -21.93 13.93 2.50
CA GLU A 301 -22.23 14.15 3.93
C GLU A 301 -21.60 15.50 4.29
N SER A 302 -22.45 16.39 4.82
CA SER A 302 -22.22 17.83 5.03
C SER A 302 -20.97 18.16 5.87
N PRO A 303 -20.14 19.16 5.47
CA PRO A 303 -19.07 19.66 6.32
C PRO A 303 -19.59 20.72 7.30
N GLU A 304 -19.23 20.56 8.57
CA GLU A 304 -19.22 21.66 9.53
C GLU A 304 -18.30 22.78 9.04
N LYS A 305 -18.79 24.00 9.22
CA LYS A 305 -18.24 25.27 8.72
C LYS A 305 -16.75 25.44 9.04
N VAL A 306 -15.96 25.71 8.01
CA VAL A 306 -14.61 26.29 8.15
C VAL A 306 -14.62 27.68 7.53
N TYR A 307 -14.15 28.66 8.32
CA TYR A 307 -14.09 30.08 7.97
C TYR A 307 -13.10 30.34 6.84
N SER A 308 -13.56 31.16 5.87
CA SER A 308 -12.74 31.74 4.81
C SER A 308 -11.96 32.94 5.35
N THR A 309 -10.63 32.92 5.18
CA THR A 309 -9.84 34.16 5.10
C THR A 309 -8.93 34.10 3.88
N SER A 310 -9.39 34.71 2.79
CA SER A 310 -8.59 35.19 1.69
C SER A 310 -7.64 36.30 2.18
N ASN A 311 -6.33 36.14 1.98
CA ASN A 311 -5.39 37.25 1.74
C ASN A 311 -3.97 36.70 1.58
N LEU A 312 -3.47 36.61 0.35
CA LEU A 312 -2.08 36.97 0.07
C LEU A 312 -2.01 37.66 -1.30
N ARG A 313 -1.74 38.97 -1.22
CA ARG A 313 -1.41 39.86 -2.34
C ARG A 313 0.05 39.63 -2.75
N ASN A 314 0.28 39.70 -4.06
CA ASN A 314 1.43 40.29 -4.76
C ASN A 314 2.82 40.16 -4.12
N ILE A 315 3.71 39.40 -4.77
CA ILE A 315 5.11 39.81 -4.93
C ILE A 315 5.48 39.70 -6.41
N SER A 316 5.62 40.86 -7.03
CA SER A 316 6.16 41.11 -8.36
C SER A 316 7.68 41.04 -8.37
N LEU A 317 8.21 40.58 -9.50
CA LEU A 317 9.61 40.59 -9.89
C LEU A 317 10.30 41.95 -9.67
N LEU A 318 11.55 41.89 -9.20
CA LEU A 318 12.60 42.86 -9.53
C LEU A 318 13.89 42.09 -9.85
N THR A 319 14.18 41.95 -11.14
CA THR A 319 15.51 41.68 -11.69
C THR A 319 15.87 42.83 -12.62
N THR A 320 16.93 43.57 -12.30
CA THR A 320 17.68 44.44 -13.23
C THR A 320 19.02 43.73 -13.50
N GLY A 321 19.28 43.23 -14.71
CA GLY A 321 19.98 43.93 -15.81
C GLY A 321 21.50 43.85 -15.59
N SER A 322 22.40 43.44 -16.49
CA SER A 322 22.51 43.44 -17.96
C SER A 322 23.87 42.73 -18.26
N LYS A 323 24.14 41.96 -19.33
CA LYS A 323 24.30 42.34 -20.75
C LYS A 323 24.60 41.08 -21.60
N ARG A 324 23.94 41.00 -22.78
CA ARG A 324 24.42 40.69 -24.17
C ARG A 324 25.59 39.70 -24.37
N SER A 325 25.64 38.78 -25.34
CA SER A 325 25.00 38.58 -26.66
C SER A 325 25.57 37.27 -27.24
N LEU A 326 24.88 36.38 -27.97
CA LEU A 326 24.67 36.38 -29.43
C LEU A 326 24.00 35.02 -29.77
N GLU A 327 22.95 35.05 -30.59
CA GLU A 327 22.39 33.90 -31.33
C GLU A 327 23.11 33.78 -32.71
N PRO A 328 22.98 32.70 -33.55
CA PRO A 328 21.67 32.16 -33.95
C PRO A 328 21.51 30.66 -34.40
N LEU A 329 20.22 30.26 -34.46
CA LEU A 329 19.50 29.40 -35.45
C LEU A 329 19.57 27.85 -35.48
N ARG A 330 18.34 27.28 -35.36
CA ARG A 330 17.72 26.09 -36.03
C ARG A 330 18.14 24.68 -35.56
N THR A 331 17.29 23.78 -35.09
CA THR A 331 16.08 23.18 -35.71
C THR A 331 15.41 22.16 -34.74
N SER A 332 14.14 21.84 -35.04
CA SER A 332 13.23 20.81 -34.52
C SER A 332 13.78 19.53 -33.88
N SER A 333 13.14 19.05 -32.80
CA SER A 333 12.28 17.83 -32.85
C SER A 333 11.66 17.51 -31.48
N SER A 334 10.46 16.93 -31.57
CA SER A 334 9.58 16.43 -30.52
C SER A 334 10.15 15.34 -29.60
N SER A 335 9.85 15.43 -28.30
CA SER A 335 9.45 14.28 -27.48
C SER A 335 8.71 14.76 -26.23
N CYS A 336 7.51 14.22 -26.01
CA CYS A 336 6.78 14.35 -24.75
C CYS A 336 7.54 13.62 -23.64
N ASP A 337 8.20 14.37 -22.76
CA ASP A 337 8.71 13.85 -21.50
C ASP A 337 7.67 14.08 -20.40
N ILE A 338 7.04 13.00 -19.93
CA ILE A 338 6.24 12.94 -18.69
C ILE A 338 7.09 12.31 -17.58
N SER A 339 8.39 12.64 -17.54
CA SER A 339 9.34 12.06 -16.59
C SER A 339 9.82 13.03 -15.51
N GLU A 340 9.45 14.32 -15.57
CA GLU A 340 10.16 15.37 -14.82
C GLU A 340 9.47 15.91 -13.55
N LYS A 341 8.49 15.21 -12.98
CA LYS A 341 7.87 15.61 -11.69
C LYS A 341 8.00 14.61 -10.54
N ARG A 342 8.75 13.52 -10.71
CA ARG A 342 9.13 12.64 -9.59
C ARG A 342 10.50 13.05 -9.07
N LEU A 343 10.58 14.15 -8.32
CA LEU A 343 11.83 14.55 -7.68
C LEU A 343 11.60 15.04 -6.25
N ARG A 344 12.20 14.26 -5.33
CA ARG A 344 12.73 14.61 -3.99
C ARG A 344 11.79 14.43 -2.80
N PHE A 345 11.97 13.29 -2.12
CA PHE A 345 11.79 13.13 -0.68
C PHE A 345 13.14 12.92 -0.03
#